data_AF-K1V7Z0-F1
#
_entry.id   AF-K1V7Z0-F1
#
_cell.length_a   1.000
_cell.length_b   1.000
_cell.length_c   1.000
_cell.angle_alpha   90.00
_cell.angle_beta   90.00
_cell.angle_gamma   90.00
#
_symmetry.space_group_name_H-M   'P 1'
#
loop_
_entity.id
_entity.type
_entity.pdbx_description
1 polymer ?
#
loop_
_entity_poly.entity_id
_entity_poly.type
_entity_poly.pdbx_seq_one_letter_code
_entity_poly.pdbx_strand_id
1 'polypeptide(L)'
;PAVVTYVEKYIPELIPRLMPVHSPMMCTAIYMKKYMQVTDEIAFISPCIAKKLEITDPNCGGYVSYNVTFEKMMKYIGNDYEGCEPYTDELEYGLGSLYPMPGGLRENVEHFLGKEQVVRQVEGEHEAYEYLRSYAKRIQQNKELPFMVDILNCAKGCLYGTATDSKRGTDDVMLTIAKLRNSKTNAKQEKA
;
A
#
# COMPACT_ATOMS: atom_id res chain seq x y z
N PRO A 1 1.47 3.27 -6.92
CA PRO A 1 1.42 4.28 -8.01
C PRO A 1 2.80 4.68 -8.55
N ALA A 2 3.73 5.17 -7.71
CA ALA A 2 5.04 5.65 -8.19
C ALA A 2 5.82 4.62 -9.02
N VAL A 3 5.92 3.38 -8.53
CA VAL A 3 6.58 2.28 -9.25
C VAL A 3 5.90 1.97 -10.59
N VAL A 4 4.56 1.93 -10.62
CA VAL A 4 3.79 1.69 -11.85
C VAL A 4 4.08 2.78 -12.88
N THR A 5 3.98 4.05 -12.49
CA THR A 5 4.29 5.19 -13.36
C THR A 5 5.74 5.17 -13.83
N TYR A 6 6.68 4.74 -12.99
CA TYR A 6 8.07 4.58 -13.39
C TYR A 6 8.23 3.51 -14.47
N VAL A 7 7.61 2.34 -14.28
CA VAL A 7 7.62 1.24 -15.27
C VAL A 7 7.01 1.71 -16.59
N GLU A 8 5.83 2.33 -16.57
CA GLU A 8 5.13 2.80 -17.78
C GLU A 8 5.95 3.82 -18.58
N LYS A 9 6.70 4.69 -17.90
CA LYS A 9 7.44 5.79 -18.54
C LYS A 9 8.86 5.41 -18.96
N TYR A 10 9.54 4.59 -18.18
CA TYR A 10 11.00 4.42 -18.30
C TYR A 10 11.43 2.99 -18.61
N ILE A 11 10.62 1.98 -18.27
CA ILE A 11 10.95 0.56 -18.51
C ILE A 11 9.68 -0.18 -18.99
N PRO A 12 9.05 0.25 -20.10
CA PRO A 12 7.76 -0.26 -20.54
C PRO A 12 7.78 -1.77 -20.87
N GLU A 13 8.95 -2.36 -21.12
CA GLU A 13 9.11 -3.80 -21.27
C GLU A 13 8.71 -4.61 -20.03
N LEU A 14 8.63 -3.97 -18.86
CA LEU A 14 8.14 -4.59 -17.61
C LEU A 14 6.62 -4.45 -17.41
N ILE A 15 5.89 -3.72 -18.27
CA ILE A 15 4.43 -3.59 -18.16
C ILE A 15 3.72 -4.95 -18.08
N PRO A 16 4.05 -5.97 -18.91
CA PRO A 16 3.41 -7.28 -18.82
C PRO A 16 3.70 -8.03 -17.51
N ARG A 17 4.64 -7.54 -16.69
CA ARG A 17 5.01 -8.12 -15.38
C ARG A 17 4.36 -7.39 -14.21
N LEU A 18 3.66 -6.28 -14.44
CA LEU A 18 2.86 -5.64 -13.40
C LEU A 18 1.68 -6.54 -13.03
N MET A 19 1.34 -6.56 -11.74
CA MET A 19 0.18 -7.30 -11.25
C MET A 19 -1.10 -6.74 -11.92
N PRO A 20 -1.91 -7.55 -12.63
CA PRO A 20 -3.12 -7.08 -13.33
C PRO A 20 -4.30 -6.89 -12.36
N VAL A 21 -4.05 -6.32 -11.18
CA VAL A 21 -5.03 -6.06 -10.14
C VAL A 21 -4.83 -4.64 -9.63
N HIS A 22 -5.94 -3.95 -9.40
CA HIS A 22 -5.95 -2.61 -8.83
C HIS A 22 -5.37 -2.58 -7.41
N SER A 23 -4.92 -1.41 -6.95
CA SER A 23 -4.49 -1.26 -5.56
C SER A 23 -5.66 -1.39 -4.58
N PRO A 24 -5.41 -1.65 -3.29
CA PRO A 24 -6.48 -1.76 -2.29
C PRO A 24 -7.45 -0.57 -2.28
N MET A 25 -6.95 0.66 -2.48
CA MET A 25 -7.78 1.87 -2.60
C MET A 25 -8.81 1.73 -3.73
N MET A 26 -8.35 1.35 -4.92
CA MET A 26 -9.20 1.25 -6.10
C MET A 26 -10.14 0.06 -6.01
N CYS A 27 -9.68 -1.09 -5.50
CA CYS A 27 -10.55 -2.24 -5.24
C CYS A 27 -11.70 -1.89 -4.28
N THR A 28 -11.41 -1.18 -3.19
CA THR A 28 -12.43 -0.71 -2.24
C THR A 28 -13.39 0.29 -2.89
N ALA A 29 -12.90 1.28 -3.63
CA ALA A 29 -13.74 2.27 -4.29
C ALA A 29 -14.66 1.63 -5.36
N ILE A 30 -14.13 0.70 -6.16
CA ILE A 30 -14.92 -0.09 -7.11
C ILE A 30 -15.99 -0.89 -6.37
N TYR A 31 -15.63 -1.49 -5.23
CA TYR A 31 -16.59 -2.27 -4.45
C TYR A 31 -17.74 -1.41 -3.91
N MET A 32 -17.41 -0.26 -3.32
CA MET A 32 -18.39 0.71 -2.81
C MET A 32 -19.34 1.19 -3.91
N LYS A 33 -18.81 1.54 -5.09
CA LYS A 33 -19.61 2.02 -6.20
C LYS A 33 -20.47 0.93 -6.84
N LYS A 34 -19.88 -0.23 -7.15
CA LYS A 34 -20.56 -1.28 -7.92
C LYS A 34 -21.50 -2.15 -7.10
N TYR A 35 -21.11 -2.51 -5.87
CA TYR A 35 -21.86 -3.49 -5.09
C TYR A 35 -22.63 -2.85 -3.93
N MET A 36 -22.05 -1.87 -3.26
CA MET A 36 -22.75 -1.13 -2.20
C MET A 36 -23.61 0.01 -2.74
N GLN A 37 -23.50 0.32 -4.04
CA GLN A 37 -24.27 1.36 -4.72
C GLN A 37 -24.09 2.76 -4.09
N VAL A 38 -22.91 3.05 -3.54
CA VAL A 38 -22.60 4.37 -2.98
C VAL A 38 -22.57 5.40 -4.10
N THR A 39 -23.45 6.40 -4.06
CA THR A 39 -23.53 7.43 -5.10
C THR A 39 -22.60 8.61 -4.83
N ASP A 40 -22.24 8.86 -3.58
CA ASP A 40 -21.45 10.00 -3.12
C ASP A 40 -20.02 10.03 -3.67
N GLU A 41 -19.44 11.22 -3.75
CA GLU A 41 -18.01 11.36 -4.07
C GLU A 41 -17.14 10.68 -3.01
N ILE A 42 -16.08 10.01 -3.45
CA ILE A 42 -15.19 9.27 -2.56
C ILE A 42 -13.88 10.06 -2.40
N ALA A 43 -13.53 10.39 -1.16
CA ALA A 43 -12.21 10.91 -0.81
C ALA A 43 -11.36 9.78 -0.21
N PHE A 44 -10.14 9.60 -0.72
CA PHE A 44 -9.17 8.69 -0.13
C PHE A 44 -8.23 9.45 0.80
N ILE A 45 -8.24 9.08 2.08
CA ILE A 45 -7.32 9.62 3.08
C ILE A 45 -6.02 8.81 3.03
N SER A 46 -4.88 9.44 2.71
CA SER A 46 -3.66 8.71 2.36
C SER A 46 -2.36 9.27 2.94
N PRO A 47 -1.33 8.40 3.10
CA PRO A 47 0.03 8.83 3.47
C PRO A 47 0.87 9.28 2.28
N CYS A 48 0.31 9.38 1.07
CA CYS A 48 1.11 9.43 -0.15
C CYS A 48 0.61 10.48 -1.15
N ILE A 49 1.49 11.41 -1.54
CA ILE A 49 1.17 12.39 -2.59
C ILE A 49 0.97 11.72 -3.96
N ALA A 50 1.69 10.64 -4.24
CA ALA A 50 1.65 9.95 -5.54
C ALA A 50 0.32 9.22 -5.80
N LYS A 51 -0.55 9.07 -4.78
CA LYS A 51 -1.90 8.53 -4.98
C LYS A 51 -2.76 9.40 -5.89
N LYS A 52 -2.43 10.70 -6.01
CA LYS A 52 -3.05 11.57 -7.02
C LYS A 52 -2.90 10.99 -8.43
N LEU A 53 -1.74 10.42 -8.78
CA LEU A 53 -1.49 9.87 -10.11
C LEU A 53 -2.45 8.74 -10.44
N GLU A 54 -2.70 7.84 -9.49
CA GLU A 54 -3.64 6.73 -9.64
C GLU A 54 -5.10 7.20 -9.71
N ILE A 55 -5.47 8.18 -8.87
CA ILE A 55 -6.83 8.73 -8.82
C ILE A 55 -7.19 9.47 -10.11
N THR A 56 -6.25 10.23 -10.69
CA THR A 56 -6.48 10.99 -11.92
C THR A 56 -6.18 10.19 -13.19
N ASP A 57 -5.80 8.92 -13.09
CA ASP A 57 -5.53 8.08 -14.24
C ASP A 57 -6.84 7.75 -14.98
N PRO A 58 -6.97 8.07 -16.28
CA PRO A 58 -8.14 7.71 -17.07
C PRO A 58 -8.48 6.22 -17.04
N ASN A 59 -7.47 5.34 -16.89
CA ASN A 59 -7.66 3.89 -16.80
C ASN A 59 -8.26 3.44 -15.46
N CYS A 60 -8.26 4.31 -14.44
CA CYS A 60 -8.82 4.03 -13.13
C CYS A 60 -10.30 4.44 -13.00
N GLY A 61 -10.95 4.89 -14.08
CA GLY A 61 -12.41 5.03 -14.15
C GLY A 61 -13.04 6.09 -13.24
N GLY A 62 -12.25 6.96 -12.62
CA GLY A 62 -12.75 8.08 -11.81
C GLY A 62 -13.57 7.68 -10.57
N TYR A 63 -13.35 6.48 -10.01
CA TYR A 63 -14.10 6.00 -8.84
C TYR A 63 -13.82 6.80 -7.55
N VAL A 64 -12.67 7.46 -7.47
CA VAL A 64 -12.24 8.29 -6.33
C VAL A 64 -12.09 9.73 -6.82
N SER A 65 -12.67 10.69 -6.11
CA SER A 65 -12.64 12.11 -6.49
C SER A 65 -11.42 12.83 -5.92
N TYR A 66 -11.00 12.49 -4.70
CA TYR A 66 -9.98 13.26 -3.97
C TYR A 66 -8.90 12.40 -3.31
N ASN A 67 -7.65 12.89 -3.37
CA ASN A 67 -6.57 12.45 -2.50
C ASN A 67 -6.40 13.45 -1.34
N VAL A 68 -6.89 13.09 -0.15
CA VAL A 68 -6.73 13.88 1.07
C VAL A 68 -5.54 13.32 1.83
N THR A 69 -4.43 14.05 1.90
CA THR A 69 -3.25 13.54 2.60
C THR A 69 -3.38 13.67 4.12
N PHE A 70 -2.78 12.75 4.87
CA PHE A 70 -2.76 12.83 6.34
C PHE A 70 -2.21 14.17 6.83
N GLU A 71 -1.10 14.66 6.26
CA GLU A 71 -0.52 15.97 6.60
C GLU A 71 -1.54 17.12 6.42
N LYS A 72 -2.25 17.16 5.29
CA LYS A 72 -3.24 18.22 5.03
C LYS A 72 -4.45 18.11 5.94
N MET A 73 -4.92 16.89 6.19
CA MET A 73 -6.03 16.62 7.10
C MET A 73 -5.68 17.07 8.51
N MET A 74 -4.52 16.65 9.04
CA MET A 74 -4.06 17.03 10.38
C MET A 74 -3.85 18.54 10.51
N LYS A 75 -3.31 19.19 9.47
CA LYS A 75 -3.17 20.65 9.45
C LYS A 75 -4.52 21.37 9.47
N TYR A 76 -5.53 20.81 8.78
CA TYR A 76 -6.86 21.40 8.72
C TYR A 76 -7.62 21.27 10.03
N ILE A 77 -7.62 20.08 10.65
CA ILE A 77 -8.34 19.83 11.91
C ILE A 77 -7.60 20.38 13.14
N GLY A 78 -6.29 20.61 13.05
CA GLY A 78 -5.50 21.11 14.17
C GLY A 78 -5.66 20.23 15.42
N ASN A 79 -6.14 20.85 16.50
CA ASN A 79 -6.39 20.20 17.79
C ASN A 79 -7.87 19.86 18.03
N ASP A 80 -8.75 20.00 17.02
CA ASP A 80 -10.19 19.80 17.20
C ASP A 80 -10.55 18.35 17.58
N TYR A 81 -9.62 17.41 17.40
CA TYR A 81 -9.76 16.02 17.83
C TYR A 81 -9.40 15.79 19.31
N GLU A 82 -8.80 16.77 20.00
CA GLU A 82 -8.39 16.66 21.40
C GLU A 82 -9.63 16.62 22.30
N GLY A 83 -9.95 15.44 22.84
CA GLY A 83 -11.14 15.21 23.66
C GLY A 83 -12.28 14.48 22.95
N CYS A 84 -12.12 14.12 21.67
CA CYS A 84 -13.03 13.19 21.00
C CYS A 84 -12.88 11.78 21.56
N GLU A 85 -14.00 11.09 21.76
CA GLU A 85 -14.00 9.66 22.07
C GLU A 85 -13.47 8.86 20.88
N PRO A 86 -12.66 7.79 21.10
CA PRO A 86 -12.21 6.92 20.03
C PRO A 86 -13.39 6.32 19.25
N TYR A 87 -13.33 6.40 17.93
CA TYR A 87 -14.29 5.74 17.06
C TYR A 87 -14.02 4.22 17.07
N THR A 88 -15.06 3.40 17.27
CA THR A 88 -14.92 1.94 17.45
C THR A 88 -15.58 1.10 16.36
N ASP A 89 -16.33 1.73 15.45
CA ASP A 89 -16.98 1.05 14.32
C ASP A 89 -15.99 0.88 13.16
N GLU A 90 -15.02 -0.01 13.35
CA GLU A 90 -14.03 -0.36 12.32
C GLU A 90 -14.42 -1.63 11.56
N LEU A 91 -14.30 -1.59 10.23
CA LEU A 91 -14.43 -2.79 9.40
C LEU A 91 -13.29 -3.77 9.69
N GLU A 92 -13.57 -5.08 9.67
CA GLU A 92 -12.52 -6.06 9.88
C GLU A 92 -11.53 -6.09 8.68
N TYR A 93 -10.27 -5.77 8.95
CA TYR A 93 -9.23 -5.62 7.91
C TYR A 93 -8.18 -6.75 7.88
N GLY A 94 -8.32 -7.78 8.73
CA GLY A 94 -7.46 -8.97 8.72
C GLY A 94 -5.95 -8.64 8.67
N LEU A 95 -5.21 -9.32 7.78
CA LEU A 95 -3.79 -9.08 7.48
C LEU A 95 -3.53 -7.83 6.63
N GLY A 96 -4.59 -7.20 6.10
CA GLY A 96 -4.50 -5.96 5.34
C GLY A 96 -3.89 -4.80 6.14
N SER A 97 -3.97 -4.83 7.48
CA SER A 97 -3.29 -3.84 8.34
C SER A 97 -1.77 -3.87 8.23
N LEU A 98 -1.19 -4.97 7.77
CA LEU A 98 0.25 -5.09 7.57
C LEU A 98 0.69 -4.54 6.22
N TYR A 99 -0.21 -4.44 5.22
CA TYR A 99 0.12 -3.97 3.87
C TYR A 99 0.95 -2.66 3.80
N PRO A 100 0.73 -1.61 4.61
CA PRO A 100 1.47 -0.35 4.47
C PRO A 100 2.94 -0.43 4.92
N MET A 101 3.37 -1.49 5.61
CA MET A 101 4.75 -1.60 6.09
C MET A 101 5.70 -2.17 5.02
N PRO A 102 7.02 -1.92 5.11
CA PRO A 102 8.01 -2.63 4.31
C PRO A 102 7.85 -4.15 4.42
N GLY A 103 7.75 -4.85 3.29
CA GLY A 103 7.47 -6.29 3.23
C GLY A 103 6.07 -6.72 3.67
N GLY A 104 5.13 -5.78 3.88
CA GLY A 104 3.77 -6.09 4.31
C GLY A 104 3.01 -6.96 3.31
N LEU A 105 3.17 -6.71 2.01
CA LEU A 105 2.59 -7.56 0.97
C LEU A 105 3.29 -8.93 0.93
N ARG A 106 4.62 -8.98 1.05
CA ARG A 106 5.35 -10.26 1.19
C ARG A 106 4.79 -11.11 2.32
N GLU A 107 4.61 -10.55 3.51
CA GLU A 107 4.05 -11.30 4.65
C GLU A 107 2.64 -11.83 4.39
N ASN A 108 1.81 -11.05 3.68
CA ASN A 108 0.48 -11.51 3.25
C ASN A 108 0.59 -12.69 2.27
N VAL A 109 1.47 -12.62 1.28
CA VAL A 109 1.67 -13.70 0.31
C VAL A 109 2.21 -14.96 0.99
N GLU A 110 3.21 -14.82 1.85
CA GLU A 110 3.78 -15.94 2.63
C GLU A 110 2.75 -16.59 3.54
N HIS A 111 1.80 -15.82 4.10
CA HIS A 111 0.71 -16.38 4.89
C HIS A 111 -0.19 -17.32 4.08
N PHE A 112 -0.52 -16.96 2.84
CA PHE A 112 -1.43 -17.75 2.00
C PHE A 112 -0.73 -18.86 1.20
N LEU A 113 0.50 -18.65 0.76
CA LEU A 113 1.21 -19.54 -0.17
C LEU A 113 2.40 -20.27 0.47
N GLY A 114 2.75 -19.93 1.71
CA GLY A 114 3.94 -20.44 2.39
C GLY A 114 5.22 -19.71 1.99
N LYS A 115 6.29 -19.95 2.76
CA LYS A 115 7.61 -19.30 2.58
C LYS A 115 8.46 -19.90 1.44
N GLU A 116 8.02 -21.01 0.86
CA GLU A 116 8.67 -21.64 -0.30
C GLU A 116 8.58 -20.76 -1.55
N GLN A 117 7.54 -19.92 -1.66
CA GLN A 117 7.42 -18.95 -2.74
C GLN A 117 8.28 -17.73 -2.46
N VAL A 118 9.35 -17.56 -3.24
CA VAL A 118 10.29 -16.45 -3.07
C VAL A 118 9.63 -15.13 -3.49
N VAL A 119 9.27 -14.29 -2.51
CA VAL A 119 8.84 -12.91 -2.73
C VAL A 119 10.02 -11.98 -2.50
N ARG A 120 10.50 -11.34 -3.56
CA ARG A 120 11.62 -10.39 -3.48
C ARG A 120 11.12 -9.04 -3.00
N GLN A 121 11.51 -8.68 -1.78
CA GLN A 121 11.24 -7.38 -1.17
C GLN A 121 12.29 -6.33 -1.59
N VAL A 122 11.84 -5.14 -2.00
CA VAL A 122 12.68 -4.00 -2.39
C VAL A 122 12.02 -2.68 -1.98
N GLU A 123 12.68 -1.88 -1.15
CA GLU A 123 12.16 -0.57 -0.73
C GLU A 123 13.18 0.55 -0.91
N GLY A 124 12.68 1.70 -1.35
CA GLY A 124 13.47 2.91 -1.53
C GLY A 124 13.55 3.31 -2.99
N GLU A 125 13.64 4.61 -3.25
CA GLU A 125 13.57 5.14 -4.61
C GLU A 125 14.75 4.63 -5.45
N HIS A 126 15.96 4.68 -4.89
CA HIS A 126 17.17 4.25 -5.58
C HIS A 126 17.17 2.74 -5.81
N GLU A 127 16.89 1.99 -4.75
CA GLU A 127 16.88 0.53 -4.70
C GLU A 127 15.81 -0.04 -5.63
N ALA A 128 14.60 0.53 -5.61
CA ALA A 128 13.50 0.11 -6.47
C ALA A 128 13.87 0.24 -7.94
N TYR A 129 14.37 1.41 -8.36
CA TYR A 129 14.65 1.67 -9.77
C TYR A 129 15.89 0.92 -10.26
N GLU A 130 16.92 0.81 -9.45
CA GLU A 130 18.09 -0.02 -9.76
C GLU A 130 17.68 -1.49 -9.90
N TYR A 131 16.89 -1.99 -8.96
CA TYR A 131 16.40 -3.35 -9.00
C TYR A 131 15.58 -3.61 -10.26
N LEU A 132 14.63 -2.75 -10.61
CA LEU A 132 13.81 -2.91 -11.83
C LEU A 132 14.66 -2.99 -13.10
N ARG A 133 15.71 -2.17 -13.23
CA ARG A 133 16.66 -2.25 -14.36
C ARG A 133 17.41 -3.58 -14.36
N SER A 134 17.86 -4.05 -13.20
CA SER A 134 18.52 -5.35 -13.09
C SER A 134 17.57 -6.52 -13.38
N TYR A 135 16.31 -6.39 -12.99
CA TYR A 135 15.25 -7.37 -13.18
C TYR A 135 14.88 -7.51 -14.66
N ALA A 136 14.77 -6.39 -15.38
CA ALA A 136 14.59 -6.39 -16.83
C ALA A 136 15.73 -7.14 -17.56
N LYS A 137 16.99 -6.88 -17.18
CA LYS A 137 18.15 -7.62 -17.71
C LYS A 137 18.08 -9.11 -17.38
N ARG A 138 17.65 -9.47 -16.16
CA ARG A 138 17.50 -10.86 -15.73
C ARG A 138 16.48 -11.62 -16.57
N ILE A 139 15.36 -10.97 -16.91
CA ILE A 139 14.34 -11.50 -17.83
C ILE A 139 14.93 -11.74 -19.22
N GLN A 140 15.64 -10.76 -19.78
CA GLN A 140 16.28 -10.88 -21.10
C GLN A 140 17.30 -12.03 -21.15
N GLN A 141 17.96 -12.30 -20.02
CA GLN A 141 18.91 -13.41 -19.87
C GLN A 141 18.25 -14.77 -19.60
N ASN A 142 16.91 -14.83 -19.61
CA ASN A 142 16.13 -16.04 -19.32
C ASN A 142 16.52 -16.74 -18.01
N LYS A 143 16.85 -15.95 -16.98
CA LYS A 143 17.20 -16.46 -15.65
C LYS A 143 15.94 -16.69 -14.82
N GLU A 144 16.03 -17.62 -13.88
CA GLU A 144 14.97 -17.91 -12.90
C GLU A 144 14.49 -16.63 -12.20
N LEU A 145 13.19 -16.44 -12.03
CA LEU A 145 12.61 -15.23 -11.44
C LEU A 145 12.01 -15.55 -10.08
N PRO A 146 12.01 -14.59 -9.12
CA PRO A 146 11.19 -14.73 -7.92
C PRO A 146 9.71 -14.89 -8.30
N PHE A 147 8.95 -15.55 -7.43
CA PHE A 147 7.50 -15.70 -7.58
C PHE A 147 6.81 -14.33 -7.69
N MET A 148 7.21 -13.39 -6.86
CA MET A 148 6.70 -12.02 -6.85
C MET A 148 7.80 -11.04 -6.47
N VAL A 149 7.69 -9.79 -6.92
CA VAL A 149 8.49 -8.68 -6.44
C VAL A 149 7.57 -7.74 -5.66
N ASP A 150 7.78 -7.64 -4.35
CA ASP A 150 7.15 -6.64 -3.47
C ASP A 150 8.04 -5.40 -3.46
N ILE A 151 7.62 -4.35 -4.17
CA ILE A 151 8.45 -3.18 -4.46
C ILE A 151 7.74 -1.87 -4.06
N LEU A 152 8.39 -1.12 -3.16
CA LEU A 152 7.89 0.15 -2.67
C LEU A 152 8.87 1.28 -2.99
N ASN A 153 8.34 2.41 -3.46
CA ASN A 153 9.16 3.59 -3.75
C ASN A 153 9.71 4.25 -2.48
N CYS A 154 8.96 4.21 -1.37
CA CYS A 154 9.40 4.78 -0.11
C CYS A 154 10.18 3.71 0.67
N ALA A 155 11.40 4.04 1.11
CA ALA A 155 12.28 3.11 1.84
C ALA A 155 11.66 2.57 3.14
N LYS A 156 10.81 3.37 3.79
CA LYS A 156 10.10 3.02 5.01
C LYS A 156 8.65 2.60 4.76
N GLY A 157 8.30 2.24 3.53
CA GLY A 157 6.95 1.86 3.15
C GLY A 157 5.95 3.02 3.25
N CYS A 158 4.65 2.69 3.24
CA CYS A 158 3.57 3.67 3.29
C CYS A 158 3.32 4.21 4.71
N LEU A 159 3.75 3.51 5.76
CA LEU A 159 3.64 3.98 7.16
C LEU A 159 4.30 5.35 7.38
N TYR A 160 5.38 5.61 6.66
CA TYR A 160 6.15 6.86 6.71
C TYR A 160 6.13 7.57 5.36
N GLY A 161 5.00 7.48 4.67
CA GLY A 161 4.85 8.04 3.33
C GLY A 161 5.10 9.55 3.29
N THR A 162 5.33 10.06 2.09
CA THR A 162 5.62 11.49 1.81
C THR A 162 4.62 12.49 2.35
N ALA A 163 3.42 12.05 2.73
CA ALA A 163 2.34 12.90 3.19
C ALA A 163 1.86 12.56 4.62
N THR A 164 2.74 11.94 5.41
CA THR A 164 2.58 11.77 6.88
C THR A 164 3.28 12.91 7.63
N ASP A 165 2.91 13.16 8.88
CA ASP A 165 3.66 14.09 9.76
C ASP A 165 5.03 13.51 10.09
N SER A 166 6.09 14.17 9.64
CA SER A 166 7.47 13.74 9.87
C SER A 166 7.85 13.66 11.35
N LYS A 167 7.20 14.45 12.22
CA LYS A 167 7.44 14.42 13.68
C LYS A 167 6.92 13.13 14.32
N ARG A 168 5.93 12.49 13.70
CA ARG A 168 5.35 11.21 14.12
C ARG A 168 6.05 10.01 13.47
N GLY A 169 7.09 10.25 12.68
CA GLY A 169 7.90 9.23 12.02
C GLY A 169 8.88 8.50 12.94
N THR A 170 8.43 8.11 14.14
CA THR A 170 9.23 7.40 15.16
C THR A 170 9.01 5.89 15.09
N ASP A 171 9.75 5.13 15.89
CA ASP A 171 9.58 3.68 16.03
C ASP A 171 8.24 3.29 16.67
N ASP A 172 7.53 4.24 17.28
CA ASP A 172 6.19 4.01 17.87
C ASP A 172 5.18 3.50 16.85
N VAL A 173 5.33 3.93 15.58
CA VAL A 173 4.49 3.45 14.48
C VAL A 173 4.76 1.96 14.23
N MET A 174 6.03 1.54 14.15
CA MET A 174 6.40 0.12 13.98
C MET A 174 5.95 -0.72 15.18
N LEU A 175 6.13 -0.21 16.40
CA LEU A 175 5.69 -0.88 17.63
C LEU A 175 4.16 -1.06 17.65
N THR A 176 3.41 -0.07 17.16
CA THR A 176 1.95 -0.16 17.00
C THR A 176 1.57 -1.26 16.01
N ILE A 177 2.21 -1.30 14.83
CA ILE A 177 1.96 -2.35 13.84
C ILE A 177 2.33 -3.74 14.38
N ALA A 178 3.43 -3.86 15.13
CA ALA A 178 3.83 -5.13 15.76
C ALA A 178 2.80 -5.61 16.79
N LYS A 179 2.24 -4.70 17.61
CA LYS A 179 1.14 -5.03 18.54
C LYS A 179 -0.11 -5.51 17.79
N LEU A 180 -0.49 -4.83 16.70
CA LEU A 180 -1.62 -5.22 15.85
C LEU A 180 -1.42 -6.60 15.19
N ARG A 181 -0.19 -6.90 14.78
CA ARG A 181 0.18 -8.21 14.24
C ARG A 181 -0.04 -9.33 15.28
N ASN A 182 0.41 -9.10 16.51
CA ASN A 182 0.38 -10.11 17.57
C ASN A 182 -1.02 -10.31 18.17
N SER A 183 -1.79 -9.23 18.38
CA SER A 183 -3.15 -9.32 18.92
C SER A 183 -4.07 -10.16 18.04
N LYS A 184 -3.92 -10.07 16.72
CA LYS A 184 -4.72 -10.85 15.77
C LYS A 184 -4.25 -12.29 15.58
N THR A 185 -2.96 -12.56 15.83
CA THR A 185 -2.44 -13.94 15.84
C THR A 185 -3.02 -14.73 17.02
N ASN A 186 -3.16 -14.10 18.17
CA ASN A 186 -3.73 -14.71 19.37
C ASN A 186 -5.24 -14.95 19.27
N ALA A 187 -6.00 -14.02 18.69
CA ALA A 187 -7.45 -14.18 18.50
C ALA A 187 -7.85 -15.35 17.56
N LYS A 188 -6.93 -15.81 16.70
CA LYS A 188 -7.12 -17.00 15.85
C LYS A 188 -6.74 -18.31 16.55
N GLN A 189 -5.81 -18.30 17.51
CA GLN A 189 -5.45 -19.50 18.27
C GLN A 189 -6.54 -19.92 19.26
N GLU A 190 -7.38 -18.97 19.72
CA GLU A 190 -8.51 -19.26 20.62
C GLU A 190 -9.78 -19.75 19.89
N LYS A 191 -9.81 -19.65 18.55
CA LYS A 191 -10.96 -20.06 17.71
C LYS A 191 -10.70 -21.32 16.85
N ALA A 192 -9.56 -21.97 17.02
CA ALA A 192 -9.17 -23.20 16.33
C ALA A 192 -9.25 -24.41 17.26
#